data_AF-A0A2I6QMF1-F1
#
_entry.id   AF-A0A2I6QMF1-F1
#
_cell.length_a   1.000
_cell.length_b   1.000
_cell.length_c   1.000
_cell.angle_alpha   90.00
_cell.angle_beta   90.00
_cell.angle_gamma   90.00
#
_symmetry.space_group_name_H-M   'P 1'
#
loop_
_entity.id
_entity.type
_entity.pdbx_description
1 polymer ?
#
loop_
_entity_poly.entity_id
_entity_poly.type
_entity_poly.pdbx_seq_one_letter_code
_entity_poly.pdbx_strand_id
1 'polypeptide(L)'
;MAGNEFWEFLGSKQAQLVLSVAGVIALCLVAAYIVGKIRGKFRESEPGASELMTNFRELHAQGGLSDEEYRTIKAKLAARIQQQVKDSERKG
;
A
#
# COMPACT_ATOMS: atom_id res chain seq x y z
N MET A 1 -25.59 -9.83 40.75
CA MET A 1 -26.79 -9.78 39.90
C MET A 1 -26.69 -8.57 38.97
N ALA A 2 -25.82 -8.60 37.95
CA ALA A 2 -25.64 -7.47 37.02
C ALA A 2 -25.49 -7.90 35.55
N GLY A 3 -25.43 -9.21 35.28
CA GLY A 3 -25.26 -9.71 33.91
C GLY A 3 -26.50 -9.50 33.05
N ASN A 4 -27.68 -9.47 33.66
CA ASN A 4 -28.98 -9.53 33.00
C ASN A 4 -29.40 -8.16 32.44
N GLU A 5 -29.27 -7.11 33.26
CA GLU A 5 -29.68 -5.74 32.92
C GLU A 5 -28.79 -5.12 31.82
N PHE A 6 -27.52 -5.52 31.78
CA PHE A 6 -26.58 -5.09 30.76
C PHE A 6 -26.99 -5.56 29.35
N TRP A 7 -27.42 -6.82 29.22
CA TRP A 7 -27.89 -7.35 27.92
C TRP A 7 -29.21 -6.74 27.47
N GLU A 8 -30.10 -6.39 28.40
CA GLU A 8 -31.34 -5.66 28.07
C GLU A 8 -31.06 -4.22 27.61
N PHE A 9 -30.09 -3.54 28.23
CA PHE A 9 -29.67 -2.20 27.81
C PHE A 9 -29.08 -2.21 26.39
N LEU A 10 -28.23 -3.19 26.06
CA LEU A 10 -27.65 -3.36 24.72
C LEU A 10 -28.70 -3.75 23.66
N GLY A 11 -29.78 -4.41 24.05
CA GLY A 11 -30.90 -4.78 23.19
C GLY A 11 -31.86 -3.62 22.86
N SER A 12 -31.70 -2.45 23.51
CA SER A 12 -32.53 -1.28 23.24
C SER A 12 -32.27 -0.70 21.84
N LYS A 13 -33.29 -0.15 21.18
CA LYS A 13 -33.18 0.46 19.84
C LYS A 13 -32.08 1.54 19.75
N GLN A 14 -31.86 2.25 20.85
CA GLN A 14 -30.83 3.29 20.96
C GLN A 14 -29.43 2.68 21.02
N ALA A 15 -29.22 1.64 21.83
CA ALA A 15 -27.96 0.93 21.91
C ALA A 15 -27.62 0.22 20.59
N GLN A 16 -28.62 -0.31 19.88
CA GLN A 16 -28.44 -0.96 18.58
C GLN A 16 -27.91 0.01 17.49
N LEU A 17 -28.37 1.27 17.51
CA LEU A 17 -27.86 2.34 16.65
C LEU A 17 -26.39 2.68 16.99
N VAL A 18 -26.08 2.82 18.27
CA VAL A 18 -24.71 3.13 18.71
C VAL A 18 -23.75 1.98 18.41
N LEU A 19 -24.17 0.73 18.65
CA LEU A 19 -23.40 -0.48 18.35
C LEU A 19 -23.14 -0.65 16.85
N SER A 20 -24.13 -0.37 16.00
CA SER A 20 -23.94 -0.47 14.55
C SER A 20 -22.94 0.57 14.04
N VAL A 21 -23.03 1.82 14.50
CA VAL A 21 -22.05 2.88 14.18
C VAL A 21 -20.66 2.53 14.71
N ALA A 22 -20.56 2.09 15.96
CA ALA A 22 -19.30 1.66 16.56
C ALA A 22 -18.67 0.48 15.79
N GLY A 23 -19.49 -0.48 15.36
CA GLY A 23 -19.07 -1.60 14.53
C GLY A 23 -18.52 -1.15 13.17
N VAL A 24 -19.19 -0.21 12.50
CA VAL A 24 -18.70 0.37 11.23
C VAL A 24 -17.37 1.09 11.44
N ILE A 25 -17.23 1.88 12.50
CA ILE A 25 -15.97 2.57 12.83
C ILE A 25 -14.85 1.55 13.07
N ALA A 26 -15.12 0.49 13.84
CA ALA A 26 -14.14 -0.57 14.09
C ALA A 26 -13.71 -1.25 12.79
N LEU A 27 -14.65 -1.53 11.88
CA LEU A 27 -14.35 -2.07 10.54
C LEU A 27 -13.48 -1.12 9.72
N CYS A 28 -13.80 0.17 9.71
CA CYS A 28 -13.00 1.18 9.01
C CYS A 28 -11.56 1.25 9.54
N LEU A 29 -11.38 1.17 10.87
CA LEU A 29 -10.05 1.17 11.48
C LEU A 29 -9.25 -0.08 11.10
N VAL A 30 -9.89 -1.25 11.11
CA VAL A 30 -9.24 -2.50 10.67
C VAL A 30 -8.86 -2.43 9.19
N ALA A 31 -9.76 -1.94 8.33
CA ALA A 31 -9.47 -1.74 6.92
C ALA A 31 -8.31 -0.76 6.71
N ALA A 32 -8.31 0.38 7.41
CA ALA A 32 -7.23 1.35 7.36
C ALA A 32 -5.90 0.77 7.86
N TYR A 33 -5.92 -0.04 8.91
CA TYR A 33 -4.75 -0.73 9.43
C TYR A 33 -4.19 -1.74 8.43
N ILE A 34 -5.06 -2.55 7.80
CA ILE A 34 -4.66 -3.51 6.77
C ILE A 34 -4.07 -2.78 5.56
N VAL A 35 -4.74 -1.73 5.08
CA VAL A 35 -4.24 -0.91 3.96
C VAL A 35 -2.90 -0.25 4.32
N GLY A 36 -2.77 0.30 5.53
CA GLY A 36 -1.52 0.89 6.03
C GLY A 36 -0.39 -0.13 6.15
N LYS A 37 -0.69 -1.35 6.62
CA LYS A 37 0.28 -2.45 6.75
C LYS A 37 0.73 -2.96 5.38
N ILE A 38 -0.20 -3.07 4.43
CA ILE A 38 0.08 -3.46 3.05
C ILE A 38 0.87 -2.34 2.34
N ARG A 39 0.49 -1.07 2.51
CA ARG A 39 1.25 0.08 2.01
C ARG A 39 2.64 0.18 2.62
N GLY A 40 2.80 -0.15 3.91
CA GLY A 40 4.10 -0.21 4.58
C GLY A 40 5.01 -1.24 3.92
N LYS A 41 4.48 -2.42 3.59
CA LYS A 41 5.18 -3.43 2.80
C LYS A 41 5.47 -2.97 1.37
N PHE A 42 4.52 -2.33 0.68
CA PHE A 42 4.78 -1.77 -0.66
C PHE A 42 5.75 -0.59 -0.67
N ARG A 43 5.94 0.12 0.45
CA ARG A 43 6.95 1.18 0.55
C ARG A 43 8.37 0.62 0.71
N GLU A 44 8.47 -0.64 1.14
CA GLU A 44 9.72 -1.42 1.21
C GLU A 44 9.89 -2.33 -0.03
N SER A 45 8.78 -2.63 -0.71
CA SER A 45 8.70 -3.42 -1.96
C SER A 45 8.25 -2.57 -3.15
N GLU A 46 8.54 -1.27 -3.16
CA GLU A 46 8.61 -0.56 -4.44
C GLU A 46 9.89 -1.13 -5.04
N PRO A 47 9.80 -2.02 -6.06
CA PRO A 47 10.97 -2.70 -6.57
C PRO A 47 11.98 -1.62 -6.88
N GLY A 48 13.09 -1.62 -6.13
CA GLY A 48 14.09 -0.57 -6.22
C GLY A 48 14.39 -0.38 -7.69
N ALA A 49 14.58 0.84 -8.16
CA ALA A 49 14.61 1.07 -9.61
C ALA A 49 15.68 0.24 -10.38
N SER A 50 16.64 -0.36 -9.65
CA SER A 50 17.50 -1.46 -10.12
C SER A 50 16.78 -2.77 -10.48
N GLU A 51 15.83 -3.25 -9.67
CA GLU A 51 15.04 -4.47 -9.90
C GLU A 51 14.08 -4.32 -11.09
N LEU A 52 13.49 -3.12 -11.24
CA LEU A 52 12.75 -2.75 -12.45
C LEU A 52 13.66 -2.77 -13.70
N MET A 53 14.92 -2.31 -13.59
CA MET A 53 15.89 -2.36 -14.69
C MET A 53 16.24 -3.79 -15.11
N THR A 54 16.31 -4.71 -14.14
CA THR A 54 16.55 -6.15 -14.41
C THR A 54 15.37 -6.76 -15.17
N ASN A 55 14.14 -6.53 -14.72
CA ASN A 55 12.93 -7.02 -15.40
C ASN A 55 12.80 -6.46 -16.83
N PHE A 56 13.08 -5.17 -17.03
CA PHE A 56 13.05 -4.56 -18.37
C PHE A 56 14.11 -5.13 -19.32
N ARG A 57 15.29 -5.48 -18.79
CA ARG A 57 16.35 -6.13 -19.58
C ARG A 57 15.95 -7.54 -19.99
N GLU A 58 15.27 -8.27 -19.12
CA GLU A 58 14.79 -9.61 -19.39
C GLU A 58 13.66 -9.62 -20.43
N LEU A 59 12.72 -8.66 -20.34
CA LEU A 59 11.69 -8.45 -21.37
C LEU A 59 12.26 -8.06 -22.74
N HIS A 60 13.34 -7.28 -22.77
CA HIS A 60 14.07 -6.97 -24.01
C HIS A 60 14.79 -8.19 -24.57
N ALA A 61 15.44 -9.00 -23.73
CA ALA A 61 16.11 -10.23 -24.14
C ALA A 61 15.13 -11.29 -24.70
N GLN A 62 13.88 -11.32 -24.22
CA GLN A 62 12.83 -12.21 -24.73
C GLN A 62 12.16 -11.67 -26.01
N GLY A 63 12.59 -10.52 -26.54
CA GLY A 63 12.03 -9.92 -27.76
C GLY A 63 10.69 -9.21 -27.56
N GLY A 64 10.27 -8.98 -26.31
CA GLY A 64 9.03 -8.26 -25.99
C GLY A 64 9.14 -6.74 -26.10
N LEU A 65 10.33 -6.20 -26.38
CA LEU A 65 10.61 -4.77 -26.55
C LEU A 65 11.50 -4.57 -27.77
N SER A 66 11.15 -3.59 -28.61
CA SER A 66 12.06 -3.07 -29.63
C SER A 66 13.22 -2.29 -29.01
N ASP A 67 14.35 -2.22 -29.69
CA ASP A 67 15.56 -1.50 -29.23
C ASP A 67 15.29 -0.02 -28.90
N GLU A 68 14.38 0.62 -29.65
CA GLU A 68 13.96 2.01 -29.42
C GLU A 68 13.13 2.19 -28.14
N GLU A 69 12.26 1.22 -27.85
CA GLU A 69 11.46 1.20 -26.63
C GLU A 69 12.35 0.93 -25.42
N TYR A 70 13.28 -0.01 -25.54
CA TYR A 70 14.27 -0.30 -24.51
C TYR A 70 15.13 0.93 -24.19
N ARG A 71 15.65 1.64 -25.21
CA ARG A 71 16.49 2.82 -25.01
C ARG A 71 15.74 3.96 -24.32
N THR A 72 14.48 4.16 -24.69
CA THR A 72 13.62 5.20 -24.09
C THR A 72 13.29 4.90 -22.64
N ILE A 73 12.95 3.65 -22.33
CA ILE A 73 12.61 3.22 -20.97
C ILE A 73 13.85 3.25 -20.08
N LYS A 74 15.00 2.79 -20.60
CA LYS A 74 16.30 2.86 -19.91
C LYS A 74 16.66 4.30 -19.52
N ALA A 75 16.48 5.26 -20.43
CA ALA A 75 16.77 6.67 -20.15
C ALA A 75 15.86 7.24 -19.05
N LYS A 76 14.54 6.98 -19.11
CA LYS A 76 13.59 7.43 -18.08
C LYS A 76 13.86 6.78 -16.72
N LEU A 77 14.21 5.50 -16.70
CA LEU A 77 14.44 4.75 -15.47
C LEU A 77 15.77 5.16 -14.81
N ALA A 78 16.83 5.38 -15.61
CA ALA A 78 18.10 5.93 -15.12
C ALA A 78 17.93 7.33 -14.49
N ALA A 79 17.12 8.20 -15.09
CA ALA A 79 16.80 9.52 -14.53
C ALA A 79 16.09 9.42 -13.17
N ARG A 80 15.14 8.48 -13.02
CA ARG A 80 14.45 8.23 -11.74
C ARG A 80 15.37 7.67 -10.66
N ILE A 81 16.31 6.78 -11.01
CA ILE A 81 17.32 6.28 -10.06
C ILE A 81 18.15 7.43 -9.52
N GLN A 82 18.63 8.30 -10.42
CA GLN A 82 19.46 9.43 -10.03
C GLN A 82 18.72 10.45 -9.17
N GLN A 83 17.42 10.64 -9.38
CA GLN A 83 16.57 11.46 -8.52
C GLN A 83 16.38 10.82 -7.13
N GLN A 84 16.10 9.52 -7.05
CA GLN A 84 15.93 8.81 -5.77
C GLN A 84 17.21 8.81 -4.92
N VAL A 85 18.39 8.68 -5.54
CA VAL A 85 19.68 8.81 -4.84
C VAL A 85 19.84 10.22 -4.28
N LYS A 86 19.61 11.27 -5.09
CA LYS A 86 19.71 12.67 -4.64
C LYS A 86 18.72 13.02 -3.53
N ASP A 87 17.49 12.50 -3.60
CA ASP A 87 16.46 12.75 -2.59
C ASP A 87 16.75 12.01 -1.27
N SER A 88 17.42 10.86 -1.34
CA SER A 88 17.87 10.11 -0.16
C SER A 88 19.06 10.78 0.53
N GLU A 89 20.00 11.34 -0.23
CA GLU A 89 21.12 12.13 0.30
C GLU A 89 20.68 13.46 0.93
N ARG A 90 19.56 14.03 0.47
CA ARG A 90 18.99 15.28 1.04
C ARG A 90 18.18 15.08 2.33
N LYS A 91 17.77 13.84 2.62
CA LYS A 91 16.92 13.50 3.77
C LYS A 91 17.67 12.77 4.89
N GLY A 92 18.95 12.45 4.70
CA GLY A 92 19.88 12.02 5.76
C GLY A 92 20.64 13.19 6.34
#